data_AF-A0A239JLF7-F1
#
_entry.id   AF-A0A239JLF7-F1
#
_cell.length_a   1.000
_cell.length_b   1.000
_cell.length_c   1.000
_cell.angle_alpha   90.00
_cell.angle_beta   90.00
_cell.angle_gamma   90.00
#
_symmetry.space_group_name_H-M   'P 1'
#
loop_
_entity.id
_entity.type
_entity.pdbx_description
1 polymer ?
#
loop_
_entity_poly.entity_id
_entity_poly.type
_entity_poly.pdbx_seq_one_letter_code
_entity_poly.pdbx_strand_id
1 'polypeptide(L)'
;MRALKAILDLLVLAYVVFTVLLLTSVLNENTIFNISTENQVLDLYKIIAAVGGVLMLARLLVSRVHVAGLKHEQHMAQLKINELKADLYEKRQEFRSNNYQRAQVEEKAEVSK
;
A
#
# COMPACT_ATOMS: atom_id res chain seq x y z
N MET A 1 0.31 1.56 -9.11
CA MET A 1 0.11 2.08 -7.73
C MET A 1 1.41 2.31 -6.96
N ARG A 2 2.29 1.31 -6.79
CA ARG A 2 3.57 1.49 -6.07
C ARG A 2 4.51 2.50 -6.72
N ALA A 3 4.71 2.43 -8.04
CA ALA A 3 5.57 3.37 -8.77
C ALA A 3 5.04 4.82 -8.68
N LEU A 4 3.72 5.03 -8.82
CA LEU A 4 3.11 6.35 -8.69
C LEU A 4 3.27 6.93 -7.28
N LYS A 5 3.10 6.10 -6.25
CA LYS A 5 3.36 6.51 -4.86
C LYS A 5 4.84 6.86 -4.65
N ALA A 6 5.76 6.06 -5.19
CA ALA A 6 7.19 6.31 -5.08
C ALA A 6 7.62 7.59 -5.80
N ILE A 7 7.10 7.85 -6.99
CA ILE A 7 7.35 9.10 -7.73
C ILE A 7 6.80 10.29 -6.95
N LEU A 8 5.59 10.19 -6.40
CA LEU A 8 5.00 11.27 -5.60
C LEU A 8 5.78 11.52 -4.31
N ASP A 9 6.21 10.47 -3.61
CA ASP A 9 7.05 10.60 -2.41
C ASP A 9 8.41 11.23 -2.76
N LEU A 10 9.03 10.86 -3.88
CA LEU A 10 10.25 11.49 -4.39
C LEU A 10 10.03 12.98 -4.69
N LEU A 11 8.93 13.32 -5.34
CA LEU A 11 8.58 14.70 -5.70
C LEU A 11 8.34 15.57 -4.45
N VAL A 12 7.63 15.01 -3.45
CA VAL A 12 7.45 15.66 -2.15
C VAL A 12 8.79 15.85 -1.44
N LEU A 13 9.68 14.85 -1.46
CA LEU A 13 10.99 14.96 -0.82
C LEU A 13 11.85 16.02 -1.50
N ALA A 14 11.88 16.05 -2.83
CA ALA A 14 12.57 17.08 -3.61
C ALA A 14 12.01 18.48 -3.30
N TYR A 15 10.69 18.62 -3.21
CA TYR A 15 10.04 19.88 -2.84
C TYR A 15 10.39 20.33 -1.42
N VAL A 16 10.41 19.42 -0.44
CA VAL A 16 10.81 19.73 0.94
C VAL A 16 12.28 20.16 1.00
N VAL A 17 13.17 19.45 0.30
CA VAL A 17 14.59 19.83 0.22
C VAL A 17 14.75 21.21 -0.41
N PHE A 18 14.04 21.47 -1.52
CA PHE A 18 14.07 22.76 -2.20
C PHE A 18 13.60 23.91 -1.30
N THR A 19 12.47 23.72 -0.61
CA THR A 19 11.92 24.74 0.30
C THR A 19 12.84 25.00 1.49
N VAL A 20 13.46 23.97 2.09
CA VAL A 20 14.44 24.15 3.16
C VAL A 20 15.68 24.89 2.68
N LEU A 21 16.19 24.56 1.49
CA LEU A 21 17.34 25.26 0.90
C LEU A 21 17.04 26.74 0.63
N LEU A 22 15.80 27.05 0.24
CA LEU A 22 15.34 28.42 0.03
C LEU A 22 15.22 29.17 1.37
N LEU A 23 14.58 28.58 2.39
CA LEU A 23 14.45 29.19 3.73
C LEU A 23 15.80 29.39 4.44
N THR A 24 16.77 28.52 4.21
CA THR A 24 18.12 28.64 4.81
C THR A 24 19.00 29.67 4.10
N SER A 25 18.46 30.41 3.12
CA SER A 25 19.17 31.36 2.26
C SER A 25 20.35 30.77 1.49
N VAL A 26 20.46 29.42 1.46
CA VAL A 26 21.44 28.70 0.64
C VAL A 26 21.09 28.89 -0.85
N LEU A 27 19.80 28.88 -1.17
CA LEU A 27 19.26 29.31 -2.46
C LEU A 27 18.80 30.75 -2.34
N ASN A 28 19.52 31.67 -2.99
CA ASN A 28 19.15 33.08 -2.99
C ASN A 28 18.03 33.35 -4.00
N GLU A 29 16.88 33.74 -3.49
CA GLU A 29 15.66 34.05 -4.25
C GLU A 29 15.91 35.10 -5.34
N ASN A 30 16.78 36.07 -5.05
CA ASN A 30 17.11 37.14 -5.97
C ASN A 30 17.93 36.63 -7.17
N THR A 31 18.75 35.60 -6.97
CA THR A 31 19.60 35.01 -8.03
C THR A 31 18.84 34.02 -8.91
N ILE A 32 17.81 33.35 -8.36
CA ILE A 32 17.06 32.29 -9.05
C ILE A 32 15.80 32.84 -9.71
N PHE A 33 15.08 33.72 -9.01
CA PHE A 33 13.78 34.24 -9.44
C PHE A 33 13.83 35.73 -9.83
N ASN A 34 14.99 36.37 -9.76
CA ASN A 34 15.22 37.77 -10.15
C ASN A 34 14.27 38.75 -9.43
N ILE A 35 14.02 38.46 -8.15
CA ILE A 35 13.05 39.16 -7.31
C ILE A 35 13.70 40.40 -6.70
N SER A 36 13.32 41.57 -7.20
CA SER A 36 13.90 42.86 -6.81
C SER A 36 13.07 43.64 -5.81
N THR A 37 11.83 43.20 -5.52
CA THR A 37 10.90 43.93 -4.64
C THR A 37 10.34 43.04 -3.53
N GLU A 38 10.08 43.64 -2.37
CA GLU A 38 9.59 42.95 -1.16
C GLU A 38 8.21 42.30 -1.37
N ASN A 39 7.35 42.92 -2.19
CA ASN A 39 6.05 42.35 -2.55
C ASN A 39 6.18 41.06 -3.38
N GLN A 40 7.16 40.99 -4.28
CA GLN A 40 7.42 39.78 -5.09
C GLN A 40 7.97 38.64 -4.23
N VAL A 41 8.77 38.94 -3.20
CA VAL A 41 9.22 37.95 -2.21
C VAL A 41 8.02 37.37 -1.47
N LEU A 42 7.13 38.25 -0.98
CA LEU A 42 5.95 37.81 -0.24
C LEU A 42 5.02 36.92 -1.08
N ASP A 43 4.83 37.26 -2.36
CA ASP A 43 4.03 36.44 -3.27
C ASP A 43 4.71 35.11 -3.63
N LEU A 44 6.04 35.07 -3.76
CA LEU A 44 6.78 33.83 -3.91
C LEU A 44 6.51 32.87 -2.75
N TYR A 45 6.61 33.36 -1.51
CA TYR A 45 6.35 32.55 -0.32
C TYR A 45 4.89 32.05 -0.25
N LYS A 46 3.91 32.88 -0.63
CA LYS A 46 2.51 32.44 -0.72
C LYS A 46 2.32 31.34 -1.75
N ILE A 47 2.93 31.48 -2.93
CA ILE A 47 2.85 30.47 -3.99
C ILE A 47 3.50 29.17 -3.53
N ILE A 48 4.68 29.26 -2.91
CA ILE A 48 5.36 28.09 -2.35
C ILE A 48 4.44 27.42 -1.32
N ALA A 49 3.89 28.16 -0.36
CA ALA A 49 3.00 27.60 0.65
C ALA A 49 1.75 26.95 0.04
N ALA A 50 1.13 27.58 -0.97
CA ALA A 50 -0.03 27.03 -1.66
C ALA A 50 0.31 25.73 -2.40
N VAL A 51 1.43 25.72 -3.15
CA VAL A 51 1.92 24.52 -3.86
C VAL A 51 2.24 23.40 -2.89
N GLY A 52 2.88 23.71 -1.75
CA GLY A 52 3.19 22.75 -0.69
C GLY A 52 1.93 22.14 -0.07
N GLY A 53 0.91 22.95 0.18
CA GLY A 53 -0.39 22.51 0.66
C GLY A 53 -1.06 21.52 -0.30
N VAL A 54 -1.07 21.83 -1.59
CA VAL A 54 -1.63 20.94 -2.63
C VAL A 54 -0.83 19.63 -2.73
N LEU A 55 0.49 19.68 -2.68
CA LEU A 55 1.37 18.50 -2.69
C LEU A 55 1.12 17.58 -1.50
N MET A 56 0.99 18.14 -0.29
CA MET A 56 0.67 17.39 0.91
C MET A 56 -0.71 16.72 0.84
N LEU A 57 -1.73 17.43 0.34
CA LEU A 57 -3.05 16.87 0.11
C LEU A 57 -3.03 15.73 -0.90
N ALA A 58 -2.35 15.92 -2.03
CA ALA A 58 -2.19 14.88 -3.05
C ALA A 58 -1.49 13.64 -2.48
N ARG A 59 -0.43 13.82 -1.68
CA ARG A 59 0.27 12.74 -0.99
C ARG A 59 -0.65 11.98 -0.04
N LEU A 60 -1.45 12.70 0.73
CA LEU A 60 -2.36 12.09 1.70
C LEU A 60 -3.44 11.27 1.00
N LEU A 61 -4.03 11.78 -0.09
CA LEU A 61 -5.01 11.06 -0.88
C LEU A 61 -4.42 9.79 -1.51
N VAL A 62 -3.27 9.90 -2.16
CA VAL A 62 -2.59 8.73 -2.77
C VAL A 62 -2.22 7.70 -1.71
N SER A 63 -1.75 8.12 -0.54
CA SER A 63 -1.42 7.20 0.55
C SER A 63 -2.66 6.49 1.09
N ARG A 64 -3.79 7.19 1.27
CA ARG A 64 -5.07 6.61 1.70
C ARG A 64 -5.60 5.58 0.70
N VAL A 65 -5.60 5.91 -0.59
CA VAL A 65 -6.01 4.99 -1.66
C VAL A 65 -5.08 3.76 -1.70
N HIS A 66 -3.78 3.96 -1.53
CA HIS A 66 -2.82 2.86 -1.52
C HIS A 66 -3.04 1.90 -0.34
N VAL A 67 -3.29 2.45 0.85
CA VAL A 67 -3.59 1.63 2.04
C VAL A 67 -4.93 0.90 1.89
N ALA A 68 -5.94 1.55 1.33
CA ALA A 68 -7.23 0.91 1.05
C ALA A 68 -7.08 -0.26 0.07
N GLY A 69 -6.31 -0.08 -1.00
CA GLY A 69 -5.99 -1.15 -1.96
C GLY A 69 -5.26 -2.32 -1.32
N LEU A 70 -4.24 -2.05 -0.49
CA LEU A 70 -3.49 -3.09 0.24
C LEU A 70 -4.38 -3.88 1.21
N LYS A 71 -5.30 -3.22 1.92
CA LYS A 71 -6.26 -3.89 2.80
C LYS A 71 -7.21 -4.80 2.01
N HIS A 72 -7.64 -4.37 0.84
CA HIS A 72 -8.51 -5.16 -0.01
C HIS A 72 -7.80 -6.42 -0.54
N GLU A 73 -6.56 -6.29 -1.01
CA GLU A 73 -5.74 -7.42 -1.44
C GLU A 73 -5.46 -8.40 -0.30
N GLN A 74 -5.18 -7.90 0.90
CA GLN A 74 -4.99 -8.75 2.10
C GLN A 74 -6.26 -9.53 2.46
N HIS A 75 -7.42 -8.88 2.40
CA HIS A 75 -8.70 -9.54 2.69
C HIS A 75 -9.00 -10.66 1.67
N MET A 76 -8.73 -10.41 0.39
CA MET A 76 -8.89 -11.42 -0.67
C MET A 76 -7.92 -12.59 -0.52
N ALA A 77 -6.67 -12.31 -0.12
CA ALA A 77 -5.70 -13.35 0.18
C ALA A 77 -6.13 -14.20 1.39
N GLN A 78 -6.68 -13.58 2.43
CA GLN A 78 -7.19 -14.28 3.61
C GLN A 78 -8.38 -15.19 3.28
N LEU A 79 -9.32 -14.73 2.45
CA LEU A 79 -10.45 -15.55 1.98
C LEU A 79 -9.96 -16.80 1.25
N LYS A 80 -9.04 -16.64 0.29
CA LYS A 80 -8.45 -17.77 -0.44
C LYS A 80 -7.73 -18.77 0.46
N ILE A 81 -7.00 -18.29 1.47
CA ILE A 81 -6.36 -19.16 2.46
C ILE A 81 -7.40 -19.94 3.25
N ASN A 82 -8.51 -19.32 3.60
CA ASN A 82 -9.57 -19.96 4.37
C ASN A 82 -10.30 -21.02 3.54
N GLU A 83 -10.57 -20.73 2.27
CA GLU A 83 -11.11 -21.70 1.30
C GLU A 83 -10.16 -22.89 1.12
N LEU A 84 -8.85 -22.66 0.95
CA LEU A 84 -7.87 -23.74 0.83
C LEU A 84 -7.79 -24.60 2.10
N LYS A 85 -7.92 -23.98 3.28
CA LYS A 85 -7.99 -24.72 4.54
C LYS A 85 -9.25 -25.57 4.61
N ALA A 86 -10.39 -25.04 4.18
CA ALA A 86 -11.65 -25.79 4.13
C ALA A 86 -11.52 -27.01 3.21
N ASP A 87 -10.99 -26.84 2.00
CA ASP A 87 -10.76 -27.93 1.04
C ASP A 87 -9.80 -28.99 1.60
N LEU A 88 -8.74 -28.59 2.31
CA LEU A 88 -7.83 -29.52 2.99
C LEU A 88 -8.49 -30.28 4.15
N TYR A 89 -9.37 -29.63 4.90
CA TYR A 89 -10.14 -30.27 5.97
C TYR A 89 -11.12 -31.29 5.39
N GLU A 90 -11.85 -30.91 4.33
CA GLU A 90 -12.79 -31.77 3.62
C GLU A 90 -12.08 -33.00 3.04
N LYS A 91 -10.96 -32.81 2.34
CA LYS A 91 -10.12 -33.93 1.87
C LYS A 91 -9.65 -34.83 3.00
N ARG A 92 -9.16 -34.28 4.13
CA ARG A 92 -8.76 -35.11 5.28
C ARG A 92 -9.93 -35.90 5.86
N GLN A 93 -11.12 -35.32 5.83
CA GLN A 93 -12.34 -35.96 6.32
C GLN A 93 -12.79 -37.08 5.39
N GLU A 94 -12.71 -36.87 4.07
CA GLU A 94 -12.91 -37.90 3.05
C GLU A 94 -11.88 -39.03 3.13
N PHE A 95 -10.59 -38.72 3.33
CA PHE A 95 -9.58 -39.76 3.52
C PHE A 95 -9.83 -40.58 4.78
N ARG A 96 -10.28 -39.96 5.88
CA ARG A 96 -10.68 -40.70 7.08
C ARG A 96 -11.92 -41.54 6.85
N SER A 97 -12.99 -40.97 6.29
CA SER A 97 -14.24 -41.72 6.08
C SER A 97 -14.04 -42.89 5.13
N ASN A 98 -13.26 -42.72 4.08
CA ASN A 98 -12.97 -43.76 3.09
C ASN A 98 -12.05 -44.85 3.66
N ASN A 99 -11.11 -44.51 4.54
CA ASN A 99 -10.32 -45.51 5.28
C ASN A 99 -11.17 -46.30 6.30
N TYR A 100 -12.11 -45.65 7.00
CA TYR A 100 -13.05 -46.37 7.88
C TYR A 100 -13.98 -47.30 7.09
N GLN A 101 -14.45 -46.87 5.91
CA GLN A 101 -15.25 -47.71 5.03
C GLN A 101 -14.45 -48.91 4.50
N ARG A 102 -13.20 -48.72 4.07
CA ARG A 102 -12.33 -49.83 3.66
C ARG A 102 -12.05 -50.81 4.79
N ALA A 103 -11.73 -50.33 5.99
CA ALA A 103 -11.50 -51.18 7.15
C ALA A 103 -12.73 -52.02 7.52
N GLN A 104 -13.95 -51.46 7.45
CA GLN A 104 -15.18 -52.21 7.70
C GLN A 104 -15.50 -53.24 6.60
N VAL A 105 -15.10 -52.97 5.36
CA VAL A 105 -15.31 -53.92 4.24
C VAL A 105 -14.32 -55.09 4.34
N GLU A 106 -13.07 -54.83 4.75
CA GLU A 106 -12.08 -55.88 5.01
C GLU A 106 -12.45 -56.73 6.24
N GLU A 107 -12.90 -56.11 7.33
CA GLU A 107 -13.33 -56.82 8.55
C GLU A 107 -14.55 -57.73 8.30
N LYS A 108 -15.51 -57.29 7.48
CA LYS A 108 -16.65 -58.14 7.06
C LYS A 108 -16.26 -59.27 6.12
N ALA A 109 -15.19 -59.10 5.33
CA ALA A 109 -14.69 -60.14 4.43
C ALA A 109 -13.91 -61.23 5.18
N GLU A 110 -13.29 -60.90 6.32
CA GLU A 110 -12.58 -61.86 7.17
C GLU A 110 -13.52 -62.68 8.08
N VAL A 111 -14.61 -62.10 8.57
CA VAL A 111 -15.60 -62.80 9.42
C VAL A 111 -16.49 -63.78 8.64
N SER A 112 -16.49 -63.71 7.30
CA SER A 112 -17.29 -64.58 6.43
C SER A 112 -16.52 -65.79 5.86
N LYS A 113 -15.28 -66.03 6.30
CA LYS A 113 -14.50 -67.24 6.00
C LYS A 113 -14.53 -68.20 7.18
#